data_AF-A0A2K8WWW2-F1
#
_entry.id   AF-A0A2K8WWW2-F1
#
_cell.length_a   1.000
_cell.length_b   1.000
_cell.length_c   1.000
_cell.angle_alpha   90.00
_cell.angle_beta   90.00
_cell.angle_gamma   90.00
#
_symmetry.space_group_name_H-M   'P 1'
#
loop_
_entity.id
_entity.type
_entity.pdbx_description
1 polymer ?
#
loop_
_entity_poly.entity_id
_entity_poly.type
_entity_poly.pdbx_seq_one_letter_code
_entity_poly.pdbx_strand_id
1 'polypeptide(L)' 'MYPNPTVNALTIKVDNKDLPDAYQAYNMLGQLVTKGQINNSQDLTIDATPFSNGMYFIKISKTGNSITLPFIKK' A
#
# COMPACT_ATOMS: atom_id res chain seq x y z
N MET A 1 1.83 -2.46 8.19
CA MET A 1 2.51 -1.61 7.18
C MET A 1 3.44 -0.67 7.92
N TYR A 2 4.59 -0.33 7.33
CA TYR A 2 5.56 0.57 7.96
C TYR A 2 6.47 1.24 6.92
N PRO A 3 7.07 2.39 7.24
CA PRO A 3 6.69 3.25 8.35
C PRO A 3 5.34 3.94 8.08
N ASN A 4 4.62 4.28 9.14
CA ASN A 4 3.48 5.19 9.09
C ASN A 4 3.64 6.21 10.23
N PRO A 5 3.95 7.48 9.96
CA PRO A 5 3.98 8.14 8.63
C PRO A 5 5.13 7.69 7.71
N THR A 6 4.91 7.72 6.39
CA THR A 6 5.91 7.41 5.34
C THR A 6 6.39 8.67 4.63
N VAL A 7 7.59 8.62 4.03
CA VAL A 7 8.20 9.71 3.25
C VAL A 7 8.53 9.23 1.83
N ASN A 8 9.30 8.15 1.69
CA ASN A 8 9.76 7.67 0.38
C ASN A 8 9.14 6.32 0.00
N ALA A 9 9.06 5.41 0.97
CA ALA A 9 8.63 4.04 0.71
C ALA A 9 7.71 3.55 1.81
N LEU A 10 6.63 2.87 1.44
CA LEU A 10 5.72 2.18 2.34
C LEU A 10 5.84 0.67 2.12
N THR A 11 6.17 -0.07 3.17
CA THR A 11 6.29 -1.52 3.12
C THR A 11 5.05 -2.20 3.69
N ILE A 12 4.48 -3.12 2.91
CA ILE A 12 3.42 -4.04 3.34
C ILE A 12 4.09 -5.18 4.13
N LYS A 13 3.83 -5.24 5.43
CA LYS A 13 4.28 -6.36 6.27
C LYS A 13 3.34 -7.54 6.07
N VAL A 14 3.91 -8.72 5.82
CA VAL A 14 3.18 -9.99 5.77
C VAL A 14 3.86 -11.01 6.67
N ASP A 15 3.05 -11.83 7.34
CA ASP A 15 3.52 -12.92 8.16
C ASP A 15 3.50 -14.22 7.32
N ASN A 16 4.55 -15.03 7.40
CA ASN A 16 4.65 -16.40 6.84
C ASN A 16 4.61 -16.58 5.31
N LYS A 17 5.40 -15.81 4.53
CA LYS A 17 5.59 -15.96 3.07
C LYS A 17 4.32 -15.93 2.21
N ASP A 18 3.17 -15.68 2.81
CA ASP A 18 1.87 -15.75 2.16
C ASP A 18 1.54 -14.40 1.52
N LEU A 19 2.18 -14.12 0.38
CA LEU A 19 2.09 -12.83 -0.30
C LEU A 19 0.65 -12.49 -0.71
N PRO A 20 0.20 -11.22 -0.60
CA PRO A 20 -1.05 -10.79 -1.19
C PRO A 20 -0.94 -10.79 -2.71
N ASP A 21 -2.06 -10.67 -3.41
CA ASP A 21 -2.07 -10.68 -4.88
C ASP A 21 -1.81 -9.28 -5.44
N ALA A 22 -2.34 -8.24 -4.77
CA ALA A 22 -2.32 -6.88 -5.29
C ALA A 22 -2.53 -5.83 -4.20
N TYR A 23 -2.14 -4.59 -4.50
CA TYR A 23 -2.49 -3.41 -3.73
C TYR A 23 -3.05 -2.30 -4.61
N GLN A 24 -3.84 -1.43 -3.99
CA GLN A 24 -4.39 -0.21 -4.58
C GLN A 24 -4.38 0.89 -3.53
N ALA A 25 -3.79 2.05 -3.82
CA ALA A 25 -3.76 3.20 -2.93
C ALA A 25 -4.70 4.30 -3.43
N TYR A 26 -5.44 4.90 -2.50
CA TYR A 26 -6.45 5.91 -2.74
C TYR A 26 -6.20 7.15 -1.88
N ASN A 27 -6.48 8.33 -2.42
CA ASN A 27 -6.49 9.55 -1.63
C ASN A 27 -7.80 9.71 -0.83
N MET A 28 -7.92 10.79 -0.05
CA MET A 28 -9.11 11.08 0.75
C MET A 28 -10.40 11.28 -0.07
N LEU A 29 -10.30 11.61 -1.36
CA LEU A 29 -11.43 11.74 -2.26
C LEU A 29 -11.87 10.39 -2.86
N GLY A 30 -11.20 9.30 -2.52
CA GLY A 30 -11.44 7.97 -3.09
C GLY A 30 -10.87 7.80 -4.50
N GLN A 31 -10.03 8.71 -4.98
CA GLN A 31 -9.37 8.58 -6.27
C GLN A 31 -8.22 7.58 -6.17
N LEU A 32 -8.11 6.69 -7.16
CA LEU A 32 -7.00 5.75 -7.26
C LEU A 32 -5.71 6.50 -7.63
N VAL A 33 -4.70 6.40 -6.76
CA VAL A 33 -3.40 7.07 -6.91
C VAL A 33 -2.36 6.12 -7.50
N THR A 34 -2.33 4.88 -7.02
CA THR A 34 -1.45 3.84 -7.58
C THR A 34 -2.05 2.46 -7.36
N LYS A 35 -1.61 1.48 -8.15
CA LYS A 35 -1.91 0.07 -7.99
C LYS A 35 -0.77 -0.79 -8.48
N GLY A 36 -0.64 -1.99 -7.93
CA GLY A 36 0.37 -2.96 -8.35
C GLY A 36 -0.08 -4.39 -8.08
N GLN A 37 0.44 -5.33 -8.87
CA GLN A 37 0.40 -6.76 -8.55
C GLN A 37 1.61 -7.10 -7.67
N ILE A 38 1.45 -8.06 -6.77
CA ILE A 38 2.51 -8.54 -5.88
C ILE A 38 2.85 -9.96 -6.31
N ASN A 39 3.96 -10.12 -7.01
CA ASN A 39 4.46 -11.42 -7.46
C ASN A 39 5.58 -11.93 -6.55
N ASN A 40 6.32 -11.01 -5.92
CA ASN A 40 7.46 -11.33 -5.05
C ASN A 40 7.61 -10.30 -3.93
N SER A 41 8.52 -10.57 -2.98
CA SER A 41 8.73 -9.72 -1.80
C SER A 41 9.18 -8.29 -2.10
N GLN A 42 9.77 -8.02 -3.27
CA GLN A 42 10.16 -6.65 -3.66
C GLN A 42 8.92 -5.80 -3.96
N ASP A 43 7.85 -6.41 -4.45
CA ASP A 43 6.58 -5.74 -4.77
C ASP A 43 5.79 -5.31 -3.52
N LEU A 44 6.25 -5.72 -2.33
CA LEU A 44 5.70 -5.28 -1.03
C LEU A 44 6.13 -3.85 -0.67
N THR A 45 7.07 -3.26 -1.40
CA THR A 45 7.53 -1.90 -1.19
C THR A 45 6.93 -0.97 -2.24
N ILE A 46 6.19 0.02 -1.78
CA ILE A 46 5.50 0.98 -2.63
C ILE A 46 6.28 2.28 -2.59
N ASP A 47 6.66 2.78 -3.77
CA ASP A 47 7.23 4.11 -3.91
C ASP A 47 6.15 5.17 -3.63
N ALA A 48 6.34 5.90 -2.55
CA ALA A 48 5.48 6.98 -2.10
C ALA A 48 6.07 8.36 -2.41
N THR A 49 7.27 8.44 -3.01
CA THR A 49 7.87 9.72 -3.42
C THR A 49 6.98 10.57 -4.34
N PRO A 50 6.20 10.00 -5.29
CA PRO A 50 5.33 10.83 -6.14
C PRO A 50 4.05 11.30 -5.43
N PHE A 51 3.77 10.85 -4.19
CA PHE A 51 2.53 11.21 -3.51
C PHE A 51 2.67 12.56 -2.82
N SER A 52 1.65 13.40 -2.93
CA SER A 52 1.53 14.61 -2.14
C SER A 52 1.31 14.29 -0.67
N ASN A 53 1.73 15.20 0.21
CA ASN A 53 1.57 15.05 1.66
C ASN A 53 0.09 14.99 2.03
N GLY A 54 -0.27 14.07 2.93
CA GLY A 54 -1.66 13.87 3.33
C GLY A 54 -1.97 12.44 3.77
N MET A 55 -3.26 12.21 4.02
CA MET A 55 -3.81 10.91 4.40
C MET A 55 -4.24 10.12 3.16
N TYR A 56 -3.98 8.82 3.19
CA TYR A 56 -4.32 7.88 2.12
C TYR A 56 -4.86 6.58 2.71
N PHE A 57 -5.55 5.82 1.87
CA PHE A 57 -5.97 4.45 2.17
C PHE A 57 -5.30 3.49 1.20
N ILE A 58 -4.77 2.39 1.71
CA ILE A 58 -4.26 1.31 0.88
C ILE A 58 -5.11 0.06 1.09
N LYS A 59 -5.65 -0.44 -0.02
CA LYS A 59 -6.38 -1.70 -0.10
C LYS A 59 -5.43 -2.78 -0.57
N ILE A 60 -5.28 -3.83 0.23
CA ILE A 60 -4.47 -5.02 -0.06
C ILE A 60 -5.44 -6.17 -0.30
N SER A 61 -5.27 -6.90 -1.39
CA SER A 61 -6.20 -7.97 -1.81
C SER A 61 -5.48 -9.31 -1.90
N LYS A 62 -6.18 -10.37 -1.52
CA LYS A 62 -5.70 -11.76 -1.57
C LYS A 62 -6.87 -12.74 -1.72
N THR A 63 -6.90 -13.51 -2.80
CA THR A 63 -7.84 -14.61 -3.06
C THR A 63 -9.30 -14.21 -2.77
N GLY A 64 -9.72 -13.07 -3.31
CA GLY A 64 -11.07 -12.52 -3.14
C GLY A 64 -11.33 -11.77 -1.84
N ASN A 65 -10.44 -11.86 -0.85
CA ASN A 65 -10.49 -11.05 0.37
C ASN A 65 -9.70 -9.75 0.18
N SER A 66 -10.07 -8.71 0.93
CA SER A 66 -9.28 -7.48 0.96
C SER A 66 -9.34 -6.80 2.31
N ILE A 67 -8.23 -6.19 2.70
CA ILE A 67 -8.13 -5.32 3.87
C ILE A 67 -7.78 -3.92 3.41
N THR A 68 -8.31 -2.91 4.09
CA THR A 68 -7.99 -1.50 3.81
C THR A 68 -7.41 -0.87 5.06
N LEU A 69 -6.26 -0.21 4.92
CA LEU A 69 -5.56 0.41 6.03
C LEU A 69 -5.23 1.88 5.70
N PRO A 70 -5.41 2.81 6.65
CA PRO A 70 -4.98 4.20 6.46
C PRO A 70 -3.46 4.35 6.65
N PHE A 71 -2.86 5.31 5.95
CA PHE A 71 -1.49 5.76 6.21
C PHE A 71 -1.31 7.25 5.90
N ILE A 72 -0.27 7.86 6.47
CA ILE A 72 0.07 9.28 6.29
C ILE A 72 1.35 9.41 5.49
N LYS A 73 1.32 10.22 4.43
CA LYS A 73 2.49 10.70 3.67
C LYS A 73 2.95 12.06 4.20
N LYS A 74 4.24 12.16 4.54
CA LYS A 74 4.93 13.39 4.99
C LYS A 74 5.85 13.95 3.93
#